data_AF-A0A9D0Y8L7-F1
#
_entry.id   AF-A0A9D0Y8L7-F1
#
_cell.length_a   1.000
_cell.length_b   1.000
_cell.length_c   1.000
_cell.angle_alpha   90.00
_cell.angle_beta   90.00
_cell.angle_gamma   90.00
#
_symmetry.space_group_name_H-M   'P 1'
#
loop_
_entity.id
_entity.type
_entity.pdbx_description
1 polymer ?
#
loop_
_entity_poly.entity_id
_entity_poly.type
_entity_poly.pdbx_seq_one_letter_code
_entity_poly.pdbx_strand_id
1 'polypeptide(L)'
;MDPDTFVVGTLSATNVQPASLVAGAVGDVGVTFIISDPLPTDGKIAITFPSGFRLNSGLATAMGDDGASFDGTTSVSVSGQIATITRVGDGDSIDADTVVTLTLTSIKNPPVSGSSKSYIIKTTTSLDTTLDVDTAVRPDIITPGVLGFTDVEPASLVAKAVGRVTVSFTTANPLPGNGDIVITFPSGFGLIGSEVMSLAGDGPSIDGMTTVVLSEHSVIISRLEGSLVEADTKVFLVLNGIKNPPVSGPTGTYSVKTKTSAGVPIDQATSVPSDIMFEEVIPKLTENPLPDSSKRDSRSDVEPLTEAASEKPESIGAAPAEAASEDPESIGAALAVAASEDPESIGAALAKAASEDPESIGAALAEAASEDPESIEAALAGAAAEDPESIGAALAEAAIEDPESIGAAIIFAREIDEHALGRALQKGRSRNPEALGVTNGVLSQEDLGSGIWVIVGVAGGTGLAILAILLLVLNRNRKNKRETELETN
;
A
#
# COMPACT_ATOMS: atom_id res chain seq x y z
N MET A 1 72.88 -16.97 -0.29
CA MET A 1 72.10 -15.90 0.34
C MET A 1 70.67 -16.29 0.12
N ASP A 2 69.97 -16.67 1.18
CA ASP A 2 68.52 -16.79 1.11
C ASP A 2 67.96 -15.39 0.82
N PRO A 3 66.96 -15.25 -0.07
CA PRO A 3 66.35 -13.95 -0.32
C PRO A 3 65.68 -13.47 0.97
N ASP A 4 66.03 -12.27 1.44
CA ASP A 4 65.35 -11.62 2.55
C ASP A 4 63.85 -11.56 2.24
N THR A 5 63.07 -12.37 2.94
CA THR A 5 61.61 -12.29 2.90
C THR A 5 61.19 -11.10 3.74
N PHE A 6 60.75 -10.03 3.08
CA PHE A 6 60.07 -8.91 3.74
C PHE A 6 58.86 -9.47 4.49
N VAL A 7 58.88 -9.36 5.82
CA VAL A 7 57.73 -9.71 6.66
C VAL A 7 56.81 -8.49 6.67
N VAL A 8 55.55 -8.69 6.27
CA VAL A 8 54.52 -7.64 6.34
C VAL A 8 54.17 -7.38 7.80
N GLY A 9 54.20 -6.12 8.22
CA GLY A 9 53.77 -5.65 9.53
C GLY A 9 52.26 -5.84 9.76
N THR A 10 51.86 -5.77 11.02
CA THR A 10 50.44 -5.84 11.42
C THR A 10 50.02 -4.49 11.97
N LEU A 11 48.87 -3.97 11.55
CA LEU A 11 48.30 -2.76 12.18
C LEU A 11 47.67 -3.12 13.53
N SER A 12 47.70 -2.19 14.48
CA SER A 12 47.05 -2.36 15.78
C SER A 12 46.07 -1.22 16.07
N ALA A 13 45.22 -1.39 17.09
CA ALA A 13 44.17 -0.42 17.47
C ALA A 13 43.32 0.07 16.28
N THR A 14 43.06 -0.82 15.31
CA THR A 14 42.33 -0.51 14.09
C THR A 14 40.84 -0.30 14.35
N ASN A 15 40.29 0.75 13.75
CA ASN A 15 38.88 1.06 13.77
C ASN A 15 38.47 1.72 12.46
N VAL A 16 37.33 1.32 11.91
CA VAL A 16 36.64 1.99 10.80
C VAL A 16 35.20 2.18 11.28
N GLN A 17 34.70 3.40 11.31
CA GLN A 17 33.40 3.72 11.90
C GLN A 17 32.64 4.73 11.04
N PRO A 18 31.51 4.33 10.42
CA PRO A 18 30.57 5.26 9.84
C PRO A 18 30.01 6.22 10.89
N ALA A 19 29.85 7.50 10.55
CA ALA A 19 29.25 8.51 11.42
C ALA A 19 27.78 8.23 11.75
N SER A 20 27.06 7.60 10.80
CA SER A 20 25.72 7.05 11.00
C SER A 20 25.77 5.54 10.83
N LEU A 21 25.10 4.80 11.71
CA LEU A 21 24.96 3.34 11.60
C LEU A 21 23.62 2.92 10.96
N VAL A 22 22.89 3.84 10.33
CA VAL A 22 21.61 3.55 9.68
C VAL A 22 21.81 3.01 8.27
N ALA A 23 21.05 1.97 7.90
CA ALA A 23 21.10 1.37 6.56
C ALA A 23 20.83 2.42 5.48
N GLY A 24 21.66 2.42 4.44
CA GLY A 24 21.56 3.37 3.33
C GLY A 24 21.96 4.81 3.65
N ALA A 25 22.32 5.16 4.88
CA ALA A 25 22.81 6.50 5.19
C ALA A 25 24.11 6.79 4.42
N VAL A 26 24.21 7.99 3.86
CA VAL A 26 25.44 8.49 3.23
C VAL A 26 26.11 9.45 4.21
N GLY A 27 27.39 9.27 4.46
CA GLY A 27 28.13 10.17 5.33
C GLY A 27 29.60 9.84 5.42
N ASP A 28 30.21 10.42 6.45
CA ASP A 28 31.63 10.29 6.72
C ASP A 28 31.94 8.98 7.45
N VAL A 29 33.15 8.48 7.21
CA VAL A 29 33.70 7.31 7.87
C VAL A 29 35.03 7.69 8.49
N GLY A 30 35.11 7.60 9.82
CA GLY A 30 36.35 7.78 10.57
C GLY A 30 37.17 6.50 10.55
N VAL A 31 38.48 6.63 10.35
CA VAL A 31 39.45 5.54 10.37
C VAL A 31 40.54 5.85 11.38
N THR A 32 40.93 4.86 12.18
CA THR A 32 42.02 4.98 13.15
C THR A 32 42.82 3.69 13.17
N PHE A 33 44.14 3.78 13.28
CA PHE A 33 45.03 2.64 13.48
C PHE A 33 46.39 3.12 14.01
N ILE A 34 47.17 2.20 14.56
CA ILE A 34 48.58 2.40 14.89
C ILE A 34 49.41 1.66 13.85
N ILE A 35 50.34 2.38 13.24
CA ILE A 35 51.23 1.83 12.22
C ILE A 35 52.42 1.09 12.86
N SER A 36 52.85 -0.04 12.30
CA SER A 36 53.99 -0.80 12.84
C SER A 36 55.27 -0.57 12.03
N ASP A 37 55.16 -0.51 10.70
CA ASP A 37 56.27 -0.11 9.83
C ASP A 37 56.14 1.36 9.41
N PRO A 38 57.21 2.18 9.42
CA PRO A 38 57.10 3.59 9.05
C PRO A 38 56.51 3.78 7.64
N LEU A 39 55.54 4.70 7.50
CA LEU A 39 54.97 5.06 6.19
C LEU A 39 55.87 6.12 5.51
N PRO A 40 56.40 5.85 4.31
CA PRO A 40 57.15 6.85 3.56
C PRO A 40 56.30 8.10 3.25
N THR A 41 56.98 9.22 2.93
CA THR A 41 56.32 10.49 2.59
C THR A 41 55.34 10.36 1.41
N ASP A 42 55.59 9.42 0.50
CA ASP A 42 54.78 9.08 -0.68
C ASP A 42 54.01 7.74 -0.54
N GLY A 43 53.93 7.20 0.68
CA GLY A 43 53.21 5.98 0.98
C GLY A 43 51.70 6.09 0.74
N LYS A 44 51.03 4.94 0.67
CA LYS A 44 49.56 4.85 0.47
C LYS A 44 48.89 4.14 1.64
N ILE A 45 47.64 4.51 1.87
CA ILE A 45 46.73 3.85 2.82
C ILE A 45 45.52 3.38 2.02
N ALA A 46 45.22 2.09 2.05
CA ALA A 46 44.09 1.47 1.38
C ALA A 46 43.10 0.93 2.41
N ILE A 47 41.85 1.39 2.32
CA ILE A 47 40.73 0.94 3.13
C ILE A 47 39.80 0.13 2.23
N THR A 48 39.66 -1.15 2.52
CA THR A 48 38.70 -2.01 1.83
C THR A 48 37.41 -2.09 2.64
N PHE A 49 36.34 -1.59 2.04
CA PHE A 49 35.00 -1.70 2.58
C PHE A 49 34.40 -3.06 2.22
N PRO A 50 33.62 -3.66 3.12
CA PRO A 50 32.88 -4.87 2.80
C PRO A 50 31.83 -4.67 1.70
N SER A 51 31.32 -5.77 1.15
CA SER A 51 30.17 -5.73 0.24
C SER A 51 28.96 -5.08 0.89
N GLY A 52 28.29 -4.19 0.16
CA GLY A 52 27.09 -3.49 0.64
C GLY A 52 27.32 -1.99 0.75
N PHE A 53 28.50 -1.57 1.21
CA PHE A 53 28.89 -0.17 1.12
C PHE A 53 28.95 0.29 -0.34
N ARG A 54 28.67 1.57 -0.57
CA ARG A 54 28.92 2.24 -1.85
C ARG A 54 29.80 3.45 -1.60
N LEU A 55 31.00 3.43 -2.17
CA LEU A 55 31.87 4.60 -2.24
C LEU A 55 31.41 5.47 -3.41
N ASN A 56 31.84 6.74 -3.42
CA ASN A 56 31.39 7.74 -4.39
C ASN A 56 29.86 7.94 -4.42
N SER A 57 29.20 7.89 -3.27
CA SER A 57 27.75 8.03 -3.20
C SER A 57 27.35 9.51 -3.24
N GLY A 58 26.78 9.95 -4.37
CA GLY A 58 26.36 11.34 -4.62
C GLY A 58 27.51 12.24 -5.07
N LEU A 59 28.63 12.20 -4.35
CA LEU A 59 29.89 12.88 -4.69
C LEU A 59 31.06 11.90 -4.68
N ALA A 60 32.20 12.29 -5.25
CA ALA A 60 33.42 11.49 -5.15
C ALA A 60 33.87 11.38 -3.67
N THR A 61 34.19 10.17 -3.23
CA THR A 61 34.78 9.95 -1.91
C THR A 61 36.13 10.64 -1.84
N ALA A 62 36.27 11.53 -0.86
CA ALA A 62 37.46 12.34 -0.64
C ALA A 62 37.88 12.29 0.84
N MET A 63 38.98 12.96 1.15
CA MET A 63 39.32 13.28 2.54
C MET A 63 38.25 14.21 3.12
N GLY A 64 37.81 13.91 4.34
CA GLY A 64 36.87 14.76 5.08
C GLY A 64 37.50 16.02 5.63
N ASP A 65 36.66 16.92 6.15
CA ASP A 65 37.08 18.23 6.65
C ASP A 65 38.02 18.14 7.86
N ASP A 66 37.87 17.10 8.69
CA ASP A 66 38.80 16.79 9.78
C ASP A 66 40.18 16.33 9.29
N GLY A 67 40.30 16.00 7.99
CA GLY A 67 41.55 15.66 7.34
C GLY A 67 42.16 14.35 7.84
N ALA A 68 43.50 14.29 7.78
CA ALA A 68 44.31 13.23 8.36
C ALA A 68 45.17 13.79 9.49
N SER A 69 45.62 12.93 10.40
CA SER A 69 46.55 13.31 11.48
C SER A 69 47.98 13.61 11.01
N PHE A 70 48.26 13.47 9.73
CA PHE A 70 49.56 13.69 9.11
C PHE A 70 49.52 14.89 8.16
N ASP A 71 50.69 15.43 7.86
CA ASP A 71 50.86 16.55 6.95
C ASP A 71 51.05 16.10 5.48
N GLY A 72 51.21 17.09 4.61
CA GLY A 72 51.38 16.90 3.18
C GLY A 72 50.06 16.80 2.42
N THR A 73 50.18 16.85 1.11
CA THR A 73 49.05 16.76 0.18
C THR A 73 48.66 15.29 -0.02
N THR A 74 47.36 15.03 -0.01
CA THR A 74 46.79 13.70 -0.31
C THR A 74 45.83 13.75 -1.49
N SER A 75 45.70 12.61 -2.18
CA SER A 75 44.59 12.34 -3.09
C SER A 75 43.89 11.04 -2.68
N VAL A 76 42.57 10.97 -2.92
CA VAL A 76 41.79 9.75 -2.71
C VAL A 76 41.34 9.22 -4.07
N SER A 77 41.51 7.93 -4.28
CA SER A 77 41.01 7.22 -5.45
C SER A 77 40.19 6.02 -4.99
N VAL A 78 39.14 5.69 -5.75
CA VAL A 78 38.25 4.58 -5.44
C VAL A 78 38.29 3.56 -6.58
N SER A 79 38.48 2.29 -6.24
CA SER A 79 38.37 1.16 -7.16
C SER A 79 37.58 0.03 -6.51
N GLY A 80 36.36 -0.20 -7.01
CA GLY A 80 35.42 -1.11 -6.36
C GLY A 80 35.12 -0.67 -4.92
N GLN A 81 35.41 -1.54 -3.95
CA GLN A 81 35.22 -1.26 -2.53
C GLN A 81 36.46 -0.68 -1.83
N ILE A 82 37.51 -0.35 -2.57
CA ILE A 82 38.78 0.10 -1.99
C ILE A 82 38.91 1.61 -2.18
N ALA A 83 38.99 2.34 -1.07
CA ALA A 83 39.46 3.73 -1.07
C ALA A 83 40.97 3.74 -0.81
N THR A 84 41.75 4.30 -1.74
CA THR A 84 43.19 4.45 -1.62
C THR A 84 43.56 5.91 -1.48
N ILE A 85 44.10 6.26 -0.32
CA ILE A 85 44.70 7.55 -0.01
C ILE A 85 46.17 7.49 -0.43
N THR A 86 46.57 8.35 -1.37
CA THR A 86 47.95 8.47 -1.84
C THR A 86 48.54 9.78 -1.33
N ARG A 87 49.65 9.69 -0.60
CA ARG A 87 50.45 10.86 -0.20
C ARG A 87 51.34 11.30 -1.36
N VAL A 88 51.49 12.61 -1.57
CA VAL A 88 52.24 13.16 -2.71
C VAL A 88 53.76 13.20 -2.47
N GLY A 89 54.21 13.10 -1.21
CA GLY A 89 55.62 13.15 -0.85
C GLY A 89 56.13 14.52 -0.37
N ASP A 90 55.23 15.48 -0.15
CA ASP A 90 55.53 16.85 0.30
C ASP A 90 55.33 17.08 1.82
N GLY A 91 54.97 16.03 2.57
CA GLY A 91 54.95 16.00 4.03
C GLY A 91 56.02 15.07 4.61
N ASP A 92 56.02 14.90 5.93
CA ASP A 92 56.97 14.05 6.67
C ASP A 92 56.61 12.55 6.57
N SER A 93 57.58 11.67 6.85
CA SER A 93 57.27 10.24 7.01
C SER A 93 56.50 10.02 8.30
N ILE A 94 55.66 9.00 8.35
CA ILE A 94 54.96 8.62 9.59
C ILE A 94 55.79 7.52 10.25
N ASP A 95 56.32 7.80 11.45
CA ASP A 95 57.12 6.84 12.19
C ASP A 95 56.27 5.66 12.70
N ALA A 96 56.92 4.51 12.90
CA ALA A 96 56.34 3.37 13.60
C ALA A 96 55.74 3.78 14.95
N ASP A 97 54.73 3.03 15.42
CA ASP A 97 53.99 3.25 16.65
C ASP A 97 53.19 4.58 16.69
N THR A 98 53.08 5.29 15.58
CA THR A 98 52.25 6.50 15.47
C THR A 98 50.78 6.15 15.26
N VAL A 99 49.90 6.84 15.99
CA VAL A 99 48.45 6.79 15.75
C VAL A 99 48.11 7.60 14.51
N VAL A 100 47.49 6.95 13.53
CA VAL A 100 46.96 7.58 12.33
C VAL A 100 45.45 7.69 12.45
N THR A 101 44.90 8.89 12.25
CA THR A 101 43.46 9.13 12.12
C THR A 101 43.17 9.80 10.78
N LEU A 102 42.08 9.42 10.12
CA LEU A 102 41.60 10.10 8.92
C LEU A 102 40.09 9.95 8.77
N THR A 103 39.48 10.85 8.00
CA THR A 103 38.05 10.79 7.66
C THR A 103 37.87 10.68 6.15
N LEU A 104 36.97 9.81 5.70
CA LEU A 104 36.56 9.66 4.29
C LEU A 104 35.09 10.03 4.11
N THR A 105 34.78 10.79 3.07
CA THR A 105 33.42 11.32 2.81
C THR A 105 32.64 10.50 1.78
N SER A 106 31.33 10.77 1.72
CA SER A 106 30.45 10.30 0.63
C SER A 106 30.41 8.76 0.48
N ILE A 107 30.38 8.06 1.62
CA ILE A 107 30.26 6.61 1.66
C ILE A 107 28.84 6.27 2.12
N LYS A 108 28.12 5.48 1.32
CA LYS A 108 26.80 4.93 1.67
C LYS A 108 26.97 3.62 2.42
N ASN A 109 26.29 3.50 3.56
CA ASN A 109 26.15 2.25 4.29
C ASN A 109 25.42 1.19 3.46
N PRO A 110 25.57 -0.12 3.79
CA PRO A 110 24.74 -1.18 3.24
C PRO A 110 23.24 -0.84 3.32
N PRO A 111 22.43 -1.22 2.32
CA PRO A 111 21.00 -0.92 2.30
C PRO A 111 20.18 -1.80 3.24
N VAL A 112 20.82 -2.71 3.98
CA VAL A 112 20.17 -3.63 4.92
C VAL A 112 20.86 -3.57 6.27
N SER A 113 20.09 -3.85 7.33
CA SER A 113 20.62 -3.95 8.69
C SER A 113 21.47 -5.21 8.90
N GLY A 114 22.24 -5.22 9.99
CA GLY A 114 23.09 -6.33 10.40
C GLY A 114 24.57 -5.99 10.40
N SER A 115 25.41 -7.03 10.50
CA SER A 115 26.86 -6.83 10.53
C SER A 115 27.38 -6.27 9.21
N SER A 116 28.19 -5.21 9.30
CA SER A 116 28.87 -4.62 8.14
C SER A 116 29.92 -5.55 7.52
N LYS A 117 30.31 -6.63 8.23
CA LYS A 117 31.48 -7.49 7.97
C LYS A 117 32.81 -6.74 8.17
N SER A 118 33.90 -7.49 8.21
CA SER A 118 35.22 -6.92 8.54
C SER A 118 35.78 -6.05 7.43
N TYR A 119 36.28 -4.88 7.81
CA TYR A 119 37.07 -4.02 6.93
C TYR A 119 38.50 -4.54 6.83
N ILE A 120 39.24 -4.05 5.82
CA ILE A 120 40.68 -4.27 5.71
C ILE A 120 41.36 -2.90 5.66
N ILE A 121 42.39 -2.71 6.48
CA ILE A 121 43.29 -1.55 6.37
C ILE A 121 44.64 -2.09 5.92
N LYS A 122 45.25 -1.43 4.94
CA LYS A 122 46.55 -1.78 4.40
C LYS A 122 47.37 -0.52 4.15
N THR A 123 48.63 -0.52 4.58
CA THR A 123 49.60 0.51 4.20
C THR A 123 50.55 -0.05 3.15
N THR A 124 50.97 0.80 2.21
CA THR A 124 51.93 0.41 1.17
C THR A 124 52.94 1.49 0.88
N THR A 125 54.04 1.12 0.24
CA THR A 125 54.89 2.07 -0.48
C THR A 125 54.14 2.66 -1.69
N SER A 126 54.72 3.68 -2.32
CA SER A 126 54.20 4.26 -3.57
C SER A 126 54.10 3.25 -4.73
N LEU A 127 54.92 2.18 -4.69
CA LEU A 127 54.94 1.07 -5.64
C LEU A 127 54.03 -0.11 -5.22
N ASP A 128 53.08 0.12 -4.32
CA ASP A 128 52.08 -0.86 -3.84
C ASP A 128 52.67 -2.10 -3.13
N THR A 129 53.91 -2.01 -2.66
CA THR A 129 54.50 -3.02 -1.78
C THR A 129 53.88 -2.89 -0.39
N THR A 130 53.27 -3.95 0.12
CA THR A 130 52.62 -3.96 1.44
C THR A 130 53.63 -3.72 2.55
N LEU A 131 53.35 -2.74 3.41
CA LEU A 131 54.09 -2.48 4.63
C LEU A 131 53.37 -3.16 5.79
N ASP A 132 52.16 -2.71 6.10
CA ASP A 132 51.30 -3.30 7.12
C ASP A 132 49.94 -3.72 6.56
N VAL A 133 49.29 -4.66 7.25
CA VAL A 133 47.89 -5.01 6.99
C VAL A 133 47.16 -5.44 8.27
N ASP A 134 45.89 -5.07 8.37
CA ASP A 134 44.91 -5.77 9.19
C ASP A 134 43.72 -6.16 8.30
N THR A 135 43.49 -7.47 8.16
CA THR A 135 42.43 -8.05 7.35
C THR A 135 41.13 -8.30 8.11
N ALA A 136 41.09 -8.03 9.41
CA ALA A 136 40.00 -8.41 10.30
C ALA A 136 39.58 -7.24 11.20
N VAL A 137 39.62 -6.01 10.68
CA VAL A 137 39.13 -4.83 11.40
C VAL A 137 37.67 -5.06 11.78
N ARG A 138 37.35 -4.78 13.04
CA ARG A 138 36.07 -5.13 13.66
C ARG A 138 34.89 -4.57 12.85
N PRO A 139 33.85 -5.37 12.59
CA PRO A 139 32.65 -4.89 11.93
C PRO A 139 31.79 -3.98 12.83
N ASP A 140 30.96 -3.19 12.18
CA ASP A 140 29.85 -2.45 12.77
C ASP A 140 28.55 -3.24 12.74
N ILE A 141 27.57 -2.79 13.51
CA ILE A 141 26.18 -3.24 13.42
C ILE A 141 25.34 -2.11 12.81
N ILE A 142 24.90 -2.31 11.58
CA ILE A 142 24.01 -1.40 10.86
C ILE A 142 22.58 -1.63 11.34
N THR A 143 21.89 -0.55 11.72
CA THR A 143 20.46 -0.57 12.07
C THR A 143 19.61 -0.38 10.82
N PRO A 144 18.34 -0.82 10.82
CA PRO A 144 17.46 -0.64 9.66
C PRO A 144 17.26 0.84 9.35
N GLY A 145 17.00 1.15 8.08
CA GLY A 145 16.57 2.47 7.64
C GLY A 145 15.23 2.85 8.24
N VAL A 146 14.84 4.12 8.08
CA VAL A 146 13.57 4.63 8.61
C VAL A 146 12.60 4.80 7.45
N LEU A 147 11.45 4.15 7.52
CA LEU A 147 10.38 4.39 6.54
C LEU A 147 9.84 5.82 6.69
N GLY A 148 9.69 6.52 5.57
CA GLY A 148 9.10 7.85 5.52
C GLY A 148 7.57 7.79 5.51
N PHE A 149 6.90 8.86 5.95
CA PHE A 149 5.45 9.08 5.81
C PHE A 149 4.60 7.82 6.07
N THR A 150 4.92 7.08 7.13
CA THR A 150 4.25 5.79 7.41
C THR A 150 2.95 6.02 8.14
N ASP A 151 1.89 5.38 7.64
CA ASP A 151 0.53 5.47 8.15
C ASP A 151 -0.19 4.13 8.05
N VAL A 152 -1.03 3.83 9.04
CA VAL A 152 -1.85 2.61 9.12
C VAL A 152 -3.21 3.03 9.66
N GLU A 153 -4.24 3.02 8.80
CA GLU A 153 -5.55 3.58 9.12
C GLU A 153 -6.66 2.54 8.87
N PRO A 154 -7.37 2.09 9.93
CA PRO A 154 -8.61 1.34 9.80
C PRO A 154 -9.73 2.19 9.16
N ALA A 155 -10.45 1.63 8.19
CA ALA A 155 -11.56 2.33 7.54
C ALA A 155 -12.74 2.60 8.50
N SER A 156 -12.97 1.71 9.46
CA SER A 156 -13.91 1.92 10.56
C SER A 156 -13.13 2.09 11.87
N LEU A 157 -13.52 3.07 12.67
CA LEU A 157 -13.00 3.27 14.03
C LEU A 157 -13.94 2.69 15.10
N VAL A 158 -14.87 1.81 14.74
CA VAL A 158 -15.80 1.17 15.69
C VAL A 158 -15.16 -0.09 16.28
N ALA A 159 -15.24 -0.26 17.60
CA ALA A 159 -14.73 -1.44 18.29
C ALA A 159 -15.40 -2.72 17.77
N LYS A 160 -14.61 -3.81 17.64
CA LYS A 160 -15.00 -5.11 17.06
C LYS A 160 -15.42 -5.10 15.58
N ALA A 161 -15.52 -3.95 14.93
CA ALA A 161 -15.81 -3.90 13.50
C ALA A 161 -14.77 -4.69 12.71
N VAL A 162 -15.20 -5.34 11.65
CA VAL A 162 -14.33 -6.04 10.71
C VAL A 162 -14.34 -5.23 9.43
N GLY A 163 -13.17 -4.86 8.94
CA GLY A 163 -13.10 -4.01 7.77
C GLY A 163 -11.70 -3.90 7.17
N ARG A 164 -11.57 -2.91 6.30
CA ARG A 164 -10.32 -2.60 5.60
C ARG A 164 -9.39 -1.79 6.49
N VAL A 165 -8.09 -1.95 6.29
CA VAL A 165 -7.02 -1.12 6.86
C VAL A 165 -6.13 -0.69 5.71
N THR A 166 -5.97 0.61 5.52
CA THR A 166 -5.00 1.14 4.55
C THR A 166 -3.64 1.29 5.21
N VAL A 167 -2.58 0.97 4.48
CA VAL A 167 -1.20 1.11 4.94
C VAL A 167 -0.41 1.84 3.89
N SER A 168 0.26 2.93 4.26
CA SER A 168 1.13 3.67 3.35
C SER A 168 2.47 3.99 3.99
N PHE A 169 3.52 4.06 3.17
CA PHE A 169 4.86 4.48 3.59
C PHE A 169 5.72 4.84 2.38
N THR A 170 6.85 5.50 2.61
CA THR A 170 7.90 5.73 1.62
C THR A 170 9.14 4.91 1.97
N THR A 171 9.65 4.13 1.02
CA THR A 171 10.91 3.38 1.19
C THR A 171 12.09 4.33 1.37
N ALA A 172 13.03 4.02 2.27
CA ALA A 172 14.30 4.74 2.36
C ALA A 172 15.43 3.99 1.63
N ASN A 173 15.31 2.67 1.59
CA ASN A 173 16.19 1.80 0.84
C ASN A 173 15.40 0.97 -0.17
N PRO A 174 16.01 0.57 -1.30
CA PRO A 174 15.31 -0.24 -2.29
C PRO A 174 14.82 -1.56 -1.70
N LEU A 175 13.55 -1.91 -1.95
CA LEU A 175 12.95 -3.18 -1.55
C LEU A 175 13.02 -4.15 -2.74
N PRO A 176 13.78 -5.27 -2.62
CA PRO A 176 13.89 -6.27 -3.67
C PRO A 176 12.52 -6.80 -4.13
N GLY A 177 12.45 -7.25 -5.38
CA GLY A 177 11.24 -7.84 -5.97
C GLY A 177 10.69 -9.08 -5.26
N ASN A 178 11.54 -9.75 -4.48
CA ASN A 178 11.17 -10.85 -3.59
C ASN A 178 11.22 -10.46 -2.10
N GLY A 179 11.23 -9.17 -1.78
CA GLY A 179 11.24 -8.69 -0.41
C GLY A 179 9.88 -8.84 0.28
N ASP A 180 9.90 -8.80 1.60
CA ASP A 180 8.72 -8.89 2.44
C ASP A 180 8.35 -7.53 3.02
N ILE A 181 7.06 -7.32 3.23
CA ILE A 181 6.51 -6.20 4.00
C ILE A 181 5.80 -6.80 5.21
N VAL A 182 6.15 -6.32 6.41
CA VAL A 182 5.59 -6.79 7.67
C VAL A 182 4.88 -5.64 8.36
N ILE A 183 3.58 -5.78 8.54
CA ILE A 183 2.74 -4.85 9.31
C ILE A 183 2.42 -5.55 10.62
N THR A 184 2.71 -4.91 11.74
CA THR A 184 2.38 -5.42 13.07
C THR A 184 1.34 -4.52 13.70
N PHE A 185 0.20 -5.11 13.98
CA PHE A 185 -0.90 -4.49 14.68
C PHE A 185 -0.67 -4.55 16.20
N PRO A 186 -1.12 -3.55 16.95
CA PRO A 186 -1.20 -3.62 18.39
C PRO A 186 -2.04 -4.80 18.89
N SER A 187 -1.91 -5.12 20.18
CA SER A 187 -2.80 -6.10 20.82
C SER A 187 -4.27 -5.68 20.74
N GLY A 188 -5.15 -6.64 20.48
CA GLY A 188 -6.60 -6.42 20.43
C GLY A 188 -7.19 -6.52 19.03
N PHE A 189 -6.39 -6.24 17.99
CA PHE A 189 -6.79 -6.53 16.61
C PHE A 189 -6.91 -8.04 16.39
N GLY A 190 -7.94 -8.45 15.67
CA GLY A 190 -8.10 -9.82 15.18
C GLY A 190 -7.79 -9.88 13.69
N LEU A 191 -6.87 -10.76 13.28
CA LEU A 191 -6.58 -10.99 11.87
C LEU A 191 -7.45 -12.16 11.39
N ILE A 192 -8.55 -11.89 10.67
CA ILE A 192 -9.51 -12.91 10.25
C ILE A 192 -9.39 -13.18 8.75
N GLY A 193 -9.07 -14.43 8.39
CA GLY A 193 -9.18 -14.95 7.03
C GLY A 193 -8.03 -14.55 6.08
N SER A 194 -7.62 -15.49 5.24
CA SER A 194 -6.60 -15.33 4.20
C SER A 194 -7.18 -14.83 2.87
N GLU A 195 -8.43 -14.37 2.86
CA GLU A 195 -9.17 -14.05 1.65
C GLU A 195 -8.92 -12.59 1.25
N VAL A 196 -7.97 -12.46 0.34
CA VAL A 196 -7.78 -11.33 -0.58
C VAL A 196 -7.45 -9.99 0.10
N MET A 197 -6.17 -9.85 0.47
CA MET A 197 -5.52 -8.53 0.50
C MET A 197 -5.40 -8.04 -0.94
N SER A 198 -6.45 -7.41 -1.46
CA SER A 198 -6.38 -6.76 -2.76
C SER A 198 -5.56 -5.49 -2.59
N LEU A 199 -4.38 -5.45 -3.21
CA LEU A 199 -3.67 -4.21 -3.45
C LEU A 199 -4.44 -3.40 -4.50
N ALA A 200 -5.38 -2.56 -4.06
CA ALA A 200 -6.08 -1.62 -4.92
C ALA A 200 -5.88 -0.17 -4.42
N GLY A 201 -5.51 0.71 -5.34
CA GLY A 201 -5.22 2.13 -5.14
C GLY A 201 -4.36 2.62 -6.30
N ASP A 202 -4.55 3.85 -6.77
CA ASP A 202 -3.97 4.42 -7.99
C ASP A 202 -2.46 4.14 -8.15
N GLY A 203 -2.16 3.05 -8.86
CA GLY A 203 -0.84 2.51 -9.15
C GLY A 203 -0.38 1.43 -8.15
N PRO A 204 -0.17 0.16 -8.56
CA PRO A 204 0.51 -0.79 -7.70
C PRO A 204 1.97 -0.35 -7.60
N SER A 205 2.37 0.25 -6.47
CA SER A 205 3.80 0.47 -6.19
C SER A 205 4.55 -0.85 -6.04
N ILE A 206 3.83 -1.93 -5.75
CA ILE A 206 4.36 -3.29 -5.75
C ILE A 206 3.63 -4.15 -6.77
N ASP A 207 4.41 -4.69 -7.69
CA ASP A 207 4.03 -5.69 -8.67
C ASP A 207 4.43 -7.11 -8.22
N GLY A 208 4.18 -8.08 -9.10
CA GLY A 208 4.44 -9.48 -8.87
C GLY A 208 3.27 -10.19 -8.20
N MET A 209 3.46 -11.49 -7.93
CA MET A 209 2.53 -12.27 -7.14
C MET A 209 2.80 -12.02 -5.66
N THR A 210 1.78 -11.68 -4.89
CA THR A 210 1.89 -11.53 -3.43
C THR A 210 1.30 -12.74 -2.72
N THR A 211 1.94 -13.13 -1.62
CA THR A 211 1.40 -14.10 -0.66
C THR A 211 1.30 -13.42 0.68
N VAL A 212 0.26 -13.77 1.44
CA VAL A 212 -0.01 -13.15 2.73
C VAL A 212 -0.05 -14.23 3.80
N VAL A 213 0.77 -14.05 4.82
CA VAL A 213 0.85 -14.92 5.99
C VAL A 213 0.49 -14.12 7.22
N LEU A 214 -0.46 -14.64 7.99
CA LEU A 214 -0.87 -14.06 9.27
C LEU A 214 -0.06 -14.74 10.39
N SER A 215 0.43 -13.95 11.34
CA SER A 215 1.20 -14.43 12.49
C SER A 215 0.79 -13.66 13.75
N GLU A 216 -0.08 -14.23 14.58
CA GLU A 216 -0.69 -13.63 15.79
C GLU A 216 -1.15 -12.16 15.65
N HIS A 217 -0.23 -11.21 15.63
CA HIS A 217 -0.45 -9.76 15.52
C HIS A 217 0.16 -9.12 14.25
N SER A 218 0.75 -9.92 13.36
CA SER A 218 1.44 -9.44 12.17
C SER A 218 0.84 -9.99 10.89
N VAL A 219 0.77 -9.11 9.89
CA VAL A 219 0.54 -9.43 8.49
C VAL A 219 1.90 -9.40 7.79
N ILE A 220 2.27 -10.49 7.15
CA ILE A 220 3.48 -10.61 6.34
C ILE A 220 3.06 -10.75 4.88
N ILE A 221 3.46 -9.79 4.05
CA ILE A 221 3.23 -9.78 2.61
C ILE A 221 4.56 -10.12 1.95
N SER A 222 4.67 -11.31 1.38
CA SER A 222 5.83 -11.74 0.63
C SER A 222 5.58 -11.57 -0.86
N ARG A 223 6.53 -10.93 -1.54
CA ARG A 223 6.48 -10.71 -2.99
C ARG A 223 7.21 -11.85 -3.71
N LEU A 224 6.67 -12.30 -4.83
CA LEU A 224 7.27 -13.28 -5.74
C LEU A 224 7.25 -12.72 -7.15
N GLU A 225 8.39 -12.75 -7.83
CA GLU A 225 8.55 -12.22 -9.20
C GLU A 225 8.19 -10.74 -9.36
N GLY A 226 8.21 -9.95 -8.28
CA GLY A 226 8.10 -8.50 -8.36
C GLY A 226 9.36 -7.86 -8.95
N SER A 227 9.24 -6.62 -9.40
CA SER A 227 10.35 -5.73 -9.71
C SER A 227 10.92 -5.06 -8.45
N LEU A 228 12.12 -4.51 -8.58
CA LEU A 228 12.74 -3.72 -7.52
C LEU A 228 11.89 -2.46 -7.27
N VAL A 229 11.50 -2.24 -6.02
CA VAL A 229 10.95 -0.94 -5.59
C VAL A 229 12.15 -0.09 -5.20
N GLU A 230 12.34 1.02 -5.90
CA GLU A 230 13.47 1.92 -5.62
C GLU A 230 13.32 2.61 -4.26
N ALA A 231 14.40 3.23 -3.78
CA ALA A 231 14.30 4.16 -2.65
C ALA A 231 13.39 5.35 -2.99
N ASP A 232 12.92 6.05 -1.96
CA ASP A 232 12.04 7.23 -2.06
C ASP A 232 10.72 6.96 -2.79
N THR A 233 10.28 5.70 -2.83
CA THR A 233 9.05 5.29 -3.51
C THR A 233 7.93 5.13 -2.49
N LYS A 234 6.78 5.77 -2.76
CA LYS A 234 5.56 5.60 -1.95
C LYS A 234 4.96 4.23 -2.23
N VAL A 235 4.69 3.47 -1.19
CA VAL A 235 3.98 2.19 -1.19
C VAL A 235 2.62 2.41 -0.53
N PHE A 236 1.58 1.85 -1.13
CA PHE A 236 0.21 1.88 -0.63
C PHE A 236 -0.38 0.48 -0.70
N LEU A 237 -0.98 0.02 0.39
CA LEU A 237 -1.54 -1.31 0.57
C LEU A 237 -2.94 -1.17 1.17
N VAL A 238 -3.85 -2.06 0.77
CA VAL A 238 -5.15 -2.21 1.43
C VAL A 238 -5.22 -3.62 1.98
N LEU A 239 -5.50 -3.71 3.28
CA LEU A 239 -5.61 -4.96 4.01
C LEU A 239 -7.07 -5.21 4.38
N ASN A 240 -7.65 -6.33 3.96
CA ASN A 240 -9.03 -6.68 4.24
C ASN A 240 -9.12 -7.67 5.42
N GLY A 241 -10.31 -7.82 5.99
CA GLY A 241 -10.56 -8.83 7.02
C GLY A 241 -9.86 -8.56 8.36
N ILE A 242 -9.60 -7.29 8.69
CA ILE A 242 -9.01 -6.92 9.97
C ILE A 242 -10.12 -6.54 10.95
N LYS A 243 -10.17 -7.24 12.09
CA LYS A 243 -11.06 -6.93 13.21
C LYS A 243 -10.42 -5.91 14.13
N ASN A 244 -11.12 -4.83 14.39
CA ASN A 244 -10.72 -3.81 15.36
C ASN A 244 -10.71 -4.34 16.80
N PRO A 245 -9.95 -3.68 17.71
CA PRO A 245 -9.95 -3.99 19.13
C PRO A 245 -11.35 -4.10 19.73
N PRO A 246 -11.55 -4.96 20.74
CA PRO A 246 -12.87 -5.22 21.30
C PRO A 246 -13.43 -4.10 22.19
N VAL A 247 -12.59 -3.11 22.53
CA VAL A 247 -12.91 -2.00 23.42
C VAL A 247 -12.60 -0.67 22.73
N SER A 248 -13.32 0.37 23.13
CA SER A 248 -13.02 1.75 22.76
C SER A 248 -11.72 2.24 23.40
N GLY A 249 -11.14 3.29 22.83
CA GLY A 249 -9.88 3.89 23.27
C GLY A 249 -8.75 3.73 22.24
N PRO A 250 -7.52 4.15 22.60
CA PRO A 250 -6.40 4.14 21.67
C PRO A 250 -6.04 2.72 21.25
N THR A 251 -5.77 2.52 19.96
CA THR A 251 -5.39 1.22 19.40
C THR A 251 -4.03 0.74 19.88
N GLY A 252 -3.13 1.66 20.23
CA GLY A 252 -1.71 1.39 20.44
C GLY A 252 -0.91 1.65 19.15
N THR A 253 0.42 1.49 19.21
CA THR A 253 1.29 1.85 18.08
C THR A 253 1.43 0.71 17.08
N TYR A 254 1.19 0.97 15.80
CA TYR A 254 1.54 0.03 14.74
C TYR A 254 3.04 0.06 14.47
N SER A 255 3.52 -0.98 13.80
CA SER A 255 4.84 -0.94 13.16
C SER A 255 4.83 -1.54 11.77
N VAL A 256 5.61 -0.95 10.88
CA VAL A 256 5.79 -1.41 9.49
C VAL A 256 7.28 -1.67 9.27
N LYS A 257 7.60 -2.78 8.61
CA LYS A 257 8.98 -3.13 8.26
C LYS A 257 9.05 -3.64 6.83
N THR A 258 10.11 -3.29 6.13
CA THR A 258 10.52 -3.96 4.89
C THR A 258 11.67 -4.91 5.19
N LYS A 259 11.70 -6.07 4.55
CA LYS A 259 12.73 -7.08 4.74
C LYS A 259 13.16 -7.69 3.41
N THR A 260 14.37 -8.25 3.38
CA THR A 260 14.75 -9.20 2.33
C THR A 260 13.96 -10.51 2.49
N SER A 261 13.90 -11.34 1.46
CA SER A 261 13.34 -12.70 1.54
C SER A 261 14.02 -13.61 2.57
N ALA A 262 15.24 -13.25 3.00
CA ALA A 262 15.94 -13.95 4.09
C ALA A 262 15.52 -13.44 5.49
N GLY A 263 14.55 -12.52 5.58
CA GLY A 263 14.05 -11.94 6.82
C GLY A 263 14.93 -10.84 7.42
N VAL A 264 15.96 -10.37 6.70
CA VAL A 264 16.84 -9.28 7.18
C VAL A 264 16.12 -7.93 7.01
N PRO A 265 15.95 -7.13 8.07
CA PRO A 265 15.29 -5.82 7.96
C PRO A 265 16.07 -4.85 7.07
N ILE A 266 15.33 -4.15 6.23
CA ILE A 266 15.79 -3.10 5.31
C ILE A 266 15.47 -1.76 5.96
N ASP A 267 14.18 -1.43 6.03
CA ASP A 267 13.65 -0.23 6.69
C ASP A 267 12.58 -0.60 7.72
N GLN A 268 12.31 0.34 8.64
CA GLN A 268 11.23 0.19 9.62
C GLN A 268 10.65 1.54 10.07
N ALA A 269 9.38 1.51 10.45
CA ALA A 269 8.71 2.48 11.30
C ALA A 269 8.18 1.71 12.52
N THR A 270 8.72 1.99 13.71
CA THR A 270 8.39 1.24 14.93
C THR A 270 7.33 1.92 15.80
N SER A 271 7.02 3.18 15.51
CA SER A 271 6.08 4.00 16.26
C SER A 271 5.15 4.73 15.29
N VAL A 272 4.38 3.96 14.51
CA VAL A 272 3.32 4.54 13.70
C VAL A 272 2.19 4.98 14.64
N PRO A 273 1.60 6.19 14.45
CA PRO A 273 0.56 6.72 15.33
C PRO A 273 -0.59 5.74 15.58
N SER A 274 -1.21 5.85 16.75
CA SER A 274 -2.40 5.08 17.11
C SER A 274 -3.68 5.81 16.71
N ASP A 275 -4.73 5.05 16.46
CA ASP A 275 -6.08 5.57 16.24
C ASP A 275 -6.88 5.51 17.54
N ILE A 276 -8.07 6.12 17.53
CA ILE A 276 -9.01 6.07 18.65
C ILE A 276 -10.24 5.29 18.22
N MET A 277 -10.46 4.15 18.86
CA MET A 277 -11.65 3.33 18.67
C MET A 277 -12.81 3.89 19.49
N PHE A 278 -14.01 3.85 18.92
CA PHE A 278 -15.27 4.24 19.54
C PHE A 278 -16.07 3.00 19.94
N GLU A 279 -16.93 3.13 20.96
CA GLU A 279 -17.80 2.04 21.37
C GLU A 279 -18.78 1.68 20.25
N GLU A 280 -19.05 0.39 20.13
CA GLU A 280 -20.18 -0.11 19.36
C GLU A 280 -21.47 0.40 20.02
N VAL A 281 -22.06 1.46 19.44
CA VAL A 281 -23.31 2.02 19.94
C VAL A 281 -24.44 1.07 19.54
N ILE A 282 -24.80 0.15 20.45
CA ILE A 282 -26.03 -0.63 20.33
C ILE A 282 -27.16 0.27 20.83
N PRO A 283 -28.10 0.74 19.98
CA PRO A 283 -29.24 1.51 20.47
C PRO A 283 -30.05 0.65 21.45
N LYS A 284 -30.15 1.11 22.70
CA LYS A 284 -31.05 0.51 23.69
C LYS A 284 -32.48 0.89 23.34
N LEU A 285 -33.29 -0.08 22.93
CA LEU A 285 -34.75 0.04 22.90
C LEU A 285 -35.27 0.39 24.30
N THR A 286 -35.48 1.67 24.57
CA THR A 286 -36.30 2.11 25.70
C THR A 286 -37.76 2.02 25.27
N GLU A 287 -38.47 1.01 25.76
CA GLU A 287 -39.93 0.92 25.64
C GLU A 287 -40.56 2.19 26.24
N ASN A 288 -41.04 3.10 25.38
CA ASN A 288 -41.92 4.19 25.79
C ASN A 288 -43.34 3.93 25.25
N PRO A 289 -44.39 4.17 26.06
CA PRO A 289 -45.76 3.83 25.72
C PRO A 289 -46.33 4.77 24.65
N LEU A 290 -47.09 4.18 23.70
CA LEU A 290 -47.81 4.82 22.59
C LEU A 290 -48.44 6.18 22.96
N PRO A 291 -48.19 7.27 22.21
CA PRO A 291 -48.89 8.54 22.42
C PRO A 291 -50.22 8.60 21.64
N ASP A 292 -51.22 9.17 22.32
CA ASP A 292 -52.59 9.41 21.88
C ASP A 292 -52.65 10.42 20.72
N SER A 293 -53.41 10.07 19.68
CA SER A 293 -53.57 10.82 18.43
C SER A 293 -54.47 12.05 18.62
N SER A 294 -53.95 13.15 19.17
CA SER A 294 -54.57 14.47 18.99
C SER A 294 -53.62 15.65 19.24
N LYS A 295 -52.86 16.04 18.21
CA LYS A 295 -52.62 17.45 17.77
C LYS A 295 -51.48 17.48 16.76
N ARG A 296 -51.81 17.91 15.54
CA ARG A 296 -50.85 18.47 14.60
C ARG A 296 -50.57 19.90 15.05
N ASP A 297 -49.30 20.24 15.27
CA ASP A 297 -48.81 21.60 15.17
C ASP A 297 -47.40 21.58 14.56
N SER A 298 -47.16 22.60 13.75
CA SER A 298 -46.08 22.78 12.80
C SER A 298 -44.75 23.24 13.40
N ARG A 299 -43.65 22.80 12.76
CA ARG A 299 -42.24 23.28 12.77
C ARG A 299 -41.24 22.50 13.63
N SER A 300 -40.16 22.11 12.94
CA SER A 300 -38.76 21.96 13.37
C SER A 300 -38.22 20.62 13.86
N ASP A 301 -38.53 19.49 13.23
CA ASP A 301 -37.82 18.24 13.51
C ASP A 301 -37.61 17.45 12.20
N VAL A 302 -36.38 17.47 11.68
CA VAL A 302 -35.89 16.40 10.79
C VAL A 302 -35.17 15.42 11.72
N GLU A 303 -35.95 14.56 12.37
CA GLU A 303 -35.42 13.34 12.99
C GLU A 303 -34.83 12.44 11.89
N PRO A 304 -33.70 11.77 12.14
CA PRO A 304 -33.04 10.95 11.13
C PRO A 304 -33.97 9.80 10.72
N LEU A 305 -34.26 9.75 9.41
CA LEU A 305 -35.12 8.77 8.74
C LEU A 305 -34.64 7.30 8.90
N THR A 306 -33.53 7.06 9.60
CA THR A 306 -33.01 5.72 9.92
C THR A 306 -33.97 4.91 10.79
N GLU A 307 -34.77 5.55 11.66
CA GLU A 307 -35.73 4.84 12.50
C GLU A 307 -37.03 4.48 11.75
N ALA A 308 -37.43 5.30 10.77
CA ALA A 308 -38.64 5.09 9.97
C ALA A 308 -38.52 3.92 8.96
N ALA A 309 -37.31 3.63 8.46
CA ALA A 309 -37.05 2.51 7.55
C ALA A 309 -37.25 1.14 8.20
N SER A 310 -37.03 1.04 9.53
CA SER A 310 -37.00 -0.23 10.25
C SER A 310 -38.37 -0.74 10.73
N GLU A 311 -39.40 0.12 10.87
CA GLU A 311 -40.65 -0.26 11.53
C GLU A 311 -41.80 -0.69 10.60
N LYS A 312 -41.71 -0.48 9.27
CA LYS A 312 -42.61 -1.08 8.24
C LYS A 312 -42.22 -0.57 6.83
N PRO A 313 -41.57 -1.38 5.97
CA PRO A 313 -41.22 -0.95 4.61
C PRO A 313 -42.43 -0.66 3.72
N GLU A 314 -43.60 -1.24 4.02
CA GLU A 314 -44.85 -0.99 3.28
C GLU A 314 -45.48 0.40 3.53
N SER A 315 -44.96 1.18 4.51
CA SER A 315 -45.52 2.48 4.93
C SER A 315 -44.77 3.69 4.36
N ILE A 316 -43.67 3.47 3.63
CA ILE A 316 -42.83 4.54 3.08
C ILE A 316 -43.18 4.66 1.59
N GLY A 317 -44.22 5.44 1.28
CA GLY A 317 -44.46 5.90 -0.10
C GLY A 317 -43.39 6.91 -0.54
N ALA A 318 -43.71 7.73 -1.54
CA ALA A 318 -42.98 8.87 -2.15
C ALA A 318 -41.83 9.62 -1.43
N ALA A 319 -41.70 9.51 -0.11
CA ALA A 319 -40.74 10.27 0.68
C ALA A 319 -39.27 10.11 0.24
N PRO A 320 -38.76 8.92 -0.16
CA PRO A 320 -37.38 8.81 -0.63
C PRO A 320 -37.13 9.50 -1.98
N ALA A 321 -38.12 9.53 -2.87
CA ALA A 321 -38.04 10.22 -4.16
C ALA A 321 -38.06 11.75 -3.97
N GLU A 322 -38.95 12.25 -3.11
CA GLU A 322 -39.03 13.68 -2.78
C GLU A 322 -37.76 14.15 -2.06
N ALA A 323 -37.23 13.36 -1.12
CA ALA A 323 -35.98 13.69 -0.43
C ALA A 323 -34.76 13.64 -1.36
N ALA A 324 -34.67 12.65 -2.25
CA ALA A 324 -33.60 12.58 -3.25
C ALA A 324 -33.63 13.77 -4.23
N SER A 325 -34.80 14.36 -4.48
CA SER A 325 -34.92 15.56 -5.31
C SER A 325 -34.43 16.83 -4.60
N GLU A 326 -34.41 16.85 -3.26
CA GLU A 326 -33.94 17.98 -2.46
C GLU A 326 -32.42 17.90 -2.18
N ASP A 327 -31.91 16.71 -1.86
CA ASP A 327 -30.49 16.48 -1.53
C ASP A 327 -30.05 15.05 -1.90
N PRO A 328 -29.67 14.81 -3.17
CA PRO A 328 -29.24 13.48 -3.62
C PRO A 328 -27.93 13.02 -2.98
N GLU A 329 -27.07 13.95 -2.52
CA GLU A 329 -25.79 13.62 -1.88
C GLU A 329 -26.04 12.95 -0.51
N SER A 330 -26.80 13.62 0.37
CA SER A 330 -27.13 13.10 1.69
C SER A 330 -27.97 11.81 1.62
N ILE A 331 -28.86 11.71 0.62
CA ILE A 331 -29.69 10.51 0.43
C ILE A 331 -28.89 9.35 -0.13
N GLY A 332 -27.94 9.59 -1.04
CA GLY A 332 -27.03 8.57 -1.54
C GLY A 332 -26.16 7.99 -0.43
N ALA A 333 -25.55 8.83 0.40
CA ALA A 333 -24.78 8.38 1.56
C ALA A 333 -25.64 7.57 2.55
N ALA A 334 -26.87 8.02 2.83
CA ALA A 334 -27.80 7.28 3.68
C ALA A 334 -28.22 5.93 3.05
N LEU A 335 -28.41 5.90 1.73
CA LEU A 335 -28.75 4.69 0.98
C LEU A 335 -27.63 3.66 1.04
N ALA A 336 -26.36 4.07 0.86
CA ALA A 336 -25.20 3.18 0.97
C ALA A 336 -25.12 2.52 2.36
N VAL A 337 -25.30 3.31 3.42
CA VAL A 337 -25.31 2.82 4.81
C VAL A 337 -26.49 1.87 5.02
N ALA A 338 -27.71 2.27 4.66
CA ALA A 338 -28.90 1.46 4.92
C ALA A 338 -28.92 0.16 4.10
N ALA A 339 -28.45 0.20 2.84
CA ALA A 339 -28.33 -0.99 1.99
C ALA A 339 -27.36 -2.03 2.56
N SER A 340 -26.32 -1.59 3.28
CA SER A 340 -25.40 -2.50 3.96
C SER A 340 -26.01 -3.17 5.21
N GLU A 341 -27.01 -2.54 5.83
CA GLU A 341 -27.67 -3.05 7.05
C GLU A 341 -28.86 -3.97 6.75
N ASP A 342 -29.74 -3.59 5.80
CA ASP A 342 -30.90 -4.38 5.38
C ASP A 342 -31.16 -4.23 3.86
N PRO A 343 -30.39 -4.95 3.02
CA PRO A 343 -30.50 -4.83 1.57
C PRO A 343 -31.85 -5.28 1.01
N GLU A 344 -32.55 -6.19 1.67
CA GLU A 344 -33.85 -6.68 1.19
C GLU A 344 -34.93 -5.59 1.31
N SER A 345 -35.06 -4.99 2.50
CA SER A 345 -36.02 -3.89 2.73
C SER A 345 -35.67 -2.65 1.91
N ILE A 346 -34.37 -2.33 1.80
CA ILE A 346 -33.91 -1.19 1.01
C ILE A 346 -34.10 -1.42 -0.48
N GLY A 347 -33.89 -2.64 -0.98
CA GLY A 347 -34.19 -2.97 -2.38
C GLY A 347 -35.66 -2.75 -2.74
N ALA A 348 -36.59 -3.16 -1.87
CA ALA A 348 -38.02 -2.92 -2.07
C ALA A 348 -38.37 -1.42 -2.04
N ALA A 349 -37.80 -0.67 -1.09
CA ALA A 349 -37.99 0.77 -0.99
C ALA A 349 -37.41 1.51 -2.20
N LEU A 350 -36.24 1.09 -2.68
CA LEU A 350 -35.57 1.65 -3.84
C LEU A 350 -36.37 1.41 -5.13
N ALA A 351 -36.90 0.20 -5.33
CA ALA A 351 -37.81 -0.11 -6.44
C ALA A 351 -39.05 0.79 -6.41
N LYS A 352 -39.65 0.95 -5.24
CA LYS A 352 -40.82 1.80 -5.06
C LYS A 352 -40.50 3.28 -5.32
N ALA A 353 -39.39 3.79 -4.83
CA ALA A 353 -38.98 5.17 -5.03
C ALA A 353 -38.64 5.47 -6.49
N ALA A 354 -37.91 4.56 -7.16
CA ALA A 354 -37.60 4.68 -8.59
C ALA A 354 -38.85 4.67 -9.46
N SER A 355 -39.93 3.98 -9.03
CA SER A 355 -41.22 4.00 -9.75
C SER A 355 -41.91 5.37 -9.72
N GLU A 356 -41.52 6.23 -8.79
CA GLU A 356 -42.11 7.56 -8.60
C GLU A 356 -41.26 8.65 -9.24
N ASP A 357 -39.95 8.64 -8.98
CA ASP A 357 -38.99 9.53 -9.63
C ASP A 357 -37.65 8.83 -9.91
N PRO A 358 -37.49 8.22 -11.10
CA PRO A 358 -36.25 7.56 -11.45
C PRO A 358 -35.08 8.54 -11.66
N GLU A 359 -35.32 9.82 -11.92
CA GLU A 359 -34.24 10.81 -12.14
C GLU A 359 -33.55 11.14 -10.81
N SER A 360 -34.33 11.53 -9.80
CA SER A 360 -33.79 11.83 -8.46
C SER A 360 -33.18 10.59 -7.79
N ILE A 361 -33.79 9.42 -7.99
CA ILE A 361 -33.23 8.15 -7.47
C ILE A 361 -31.98 7.73 -8.25
N GLY A 362 -31.88 8.04 -9.54
CA GLY A 362 -30.66 7.84 -10.31
C GLY A 362 -29.49 8.66 -9.75
N ALA A 363 -29.72 9.94 -9.43
CA ALA A 363 -28.71 10.79 -8.80
C ALA A 363 -28.27 10.25 -7.42
N ALA A 364 -29.22 9.86 -6.57
CA ALA A 364 -28.90 9.26 -5.28
C ALA A 364 -28.17 7.91 -5.41
N LEU A 365 -28.47 7.11 -6.43
CA LEU A 365 -27.76 5.87 -6.72
C LEU A 365 -26.33 6.10 -7.22
N ALA A 366 -26.11 7.15 -8.01
CA ALA A 366 -24.77 7.54 -8.43
C ALA A 366 -23.92 7.94 -7.21
N GLU A 367 -24.49 8.71 -6.28
CA GLU A 367 -23.79 9.08 -5.05
C GLU A 367 -23.57 7.88 -4.11
N ALA A 368 -24.58 7.02 -3.93
CA ALA A 368 -24.41 5.82 -3.12
C ALA A 368 -23.32 4.91 -3.70
N ALA A 369 -23.23 4.81 -5.03
CA ALA A 369 -22.18 4.09 -5.71
C ALA A 369 -20.82 4.78 -5.61
N SER A 370 -20.75 6.11 -5.61
CA SER A 370 -19.48 6.85 -5.49
C SER A 370 -18.89 6.71 -4.08
N GLU A 371 -19.74 6.63 -3.06
CA GLU A 371 -19.36 6.37 -1.67
C GLU A 371 -18.88 4.91 -1.48
N ASP A 372 -19.70 3.93 -1.87
CA ASP A 372 -19.32 2.51 -1.82
C ASP A 372 -20.18 1.66 -2.79
N PRO A 373 -19.65 1.30 -3.98
CA PRO A 373 -20.41 0.50 -4.96
C PRO A 373 -20.76 -0.91 -4.48
N GLU A 374 -19.99 -1.48 -3.54
CA GLU A 374 -20.25 -2.81 -2.97
C GLU A 374 -21.42 -2.72 -1.97
N SER A 375 -21.56 -1.62 -1.23
CA SER A 375 -22.61 -1.47 -0.21
C SER A 375 -24.05 -1.58 -0.74
N ILE A 376 -24.26 -1.20 -2.01
CA ILE A 376 -25.58 -1.19 -2.64
C ILE A 376 -25.86 -2.42 -3.49
N GLU A 377 -24.94 -3.39 -3.61
CA GLU A 377 -25.04 -4.50 -4.56
C GLU A 377 -26.31 -5.34 -4.39
N ALA A 378 -26.62 -5.71 -3.14
CA ALA A 378 -27.73 -6.59 -2.81
C ALA A 378 -29.07 -5.85 -2.86
N ALA A 379 -29.08 -4.59 -2.43
CA ALA A 379 -30.25 -3.72 -2.54
C ALA A 379 -30.59 -3.43 -4.01
N LEU A 380 -29.58 -3.16 -4.84
CA LEU A 380 -29.77 -2.90 -6.26
C LEU A 380 -30.25 -4.15 -7.01
N ALA A 381 -29.68 -5.33 -6.70
CA ALA A 381 -30.14 -6.60 -7.25
C ALA A 381 -31.60 -6.90 -6.83
N GLY A 382 -31.94 -6.72 -5.56
CA GLY A 382 -33.29 -6.89 -5.03
C GLY A 382 -34.29 -5.92 -5.68
N ALA A 383 -33.91 -4.64 -5.80
CA ALA A 383 -34.74 -3.64 -6.45
C ALA A 383 -34.99 -3.96 -7.94
N ALA A 384 -33.94 -4.40 -8.65
CA ALA A 384 -34.05 -4.83 -10.05
C ALA A 384 -34.92 -6.08 -10.21
N ALA A 385 -34.99 -6.95 -9.19
CA ALA A 385 -35.89 -8.11 -9.19
C ALA A 385 -37.35 -7.69 -9.03
N GLU A 386 -37.60 -6.68 -8.20
CA GLU A 386 -38.94 -6.17 -7.87
C GLU A 386 -39.52 -5.29 -9.00
N ASP A 387 -38.80 -4.26 -9.44
CA ASP A 387 -39.20 -3.39 -10.56
C ASP A 387 -38.03 -3.09 -11.52
N PRO A 388 -37.79 -4.00 -12.49
CA PRO A 388 -36.74 -3.81 -13.48
C PRO A 388 -36.96 -2.56 -14.37
N GLU A 389 -38.20 -2.11 -14.58
CA GLU A 389 -38.45 -1.00 -15.50
C GLU A 389 -38.03 0.33 -14.88
N SER A 390 -38.46 0.56 -13.64
CA SER A 390 -38.14 1.78 -12.90
C SER A 390 -36.68 1.83 -12.47
N ILE A 391 -36.12 0.70 -12.01
CA ILE A 391 -34.69 0.61 -11.67
C ILE A 391 -33.81 0.72 -12.91
N GLY A 392 -34.25 0.17 -14.04
CA GLY A 392 -33.58 0.39 -15.32
C GLY A 392 -33.50 1.87 -15.68
N ALA A 393 -34.58 2.62 -15.48
CA ALA A 393 -34.61 4.06 -15.72
C ALA A 393 -33.65 4.81 -14.77
N ALA A 394 -33.68 4.50 -13.47
CA ALA A 394 -32.80 5.13 -12.48
C ALA A 394 -31.31 4.83 -12.75
N LEU A 395 -30.97 3.61 -13.12
CA LEU A 395 -29.60 3.24 -13.53
C LEU A 395 -29.13 3.99 -14.77
N ALA A 396 -30.05 4.33 -15.68
CA ALA A 396 -29.71 5.10 -16.87
C ALA A 396 -29.34 6.54 -16.51
N GLU A 397 -30.05 7.14 -15.56
CA GLU A 397 -29.75 8.48 -15.05
C GLU A 397 -28.49 8.47 -14.19
N ALA A 398 -28.31 7.46 -13.32
CA ALA A 398 -27.11 7.29 -12.52
C ALA A 398 -25.84 7.16 -13.38
N ALA A 399 -25.93 6.46 -14.51
CA ALA A 399 -24.81 6.30 -15.45
C ALA A 399 -24.47 7.55 -16.25
N ILE A 400 -25.38 8.54 -16.32
CA ILE A 400 -25.05 9.86 -16.87
C ILE A 400 -24.21 10.64 -15.86
N GLU A 401 -24.55 10.54 -14.58
CA GLU A 401 -23.93 11.30 -13.49
C GLU A 401 -22.55 10.73 -13.11
N ASP A 402 -22.47 9.44 -12.79
CA ASP A 402 -21.22 8.74 -12.48
C ASP A 402 -21.16 7.34 -13.12
N PRO A 403 -20.70 7.24 -14.38
CA PRO A 403 -20.61 5.97 -15.09
C PRO A 403 -19.60 4.99 -14.50
N GLU A 404 -18.55 5.47 -13.82
CA GLU A 404 -17.50 4.59 -13.28
C GLU A 404 -17.99 3.88 -12.03
N SER A 405 -18.54 4.63 -11.08
CA SER A 405 -19.04 4.09 -9.82
C SER A 405 -20.28 3.23 -10.01
N ILE A 406 -21.24 3.67 -10.84
CA ILE A 406 -22.41 2.83 -11.14
C ILE A 406 -22.04 1.58 -11.94
N GLY A 407 -21.02 1.68 -12.81
CA GLY A 407 -20.49 0.55 -13.55
C GLY A 407 -19.95 -0.53 -12.62
N ALA A 408 -19.25 -0.12 -11.55
CA ALA A 408 -18.79 -1.02 -10.50
C ALA A 408 -19.96 -1.63 -9.71
N ALA A 409 -20.92 -0.82 -9.26
CA ALA A 409 -22.11 -1.30 -8.53
C ALA A 409 -22.93 -2.32 -9.34
N ILE A 410 -23.08 -2.11 -10.65
CA ILE A 410 -23.75 -3.05 -11.57
C ILE A 410 -22.98 -4.37 -11.68
N ILE A 411 -21.64 -4.34 -11.67
CA ILE A 411 -20.83 -5.56 -11.70
C ILE A 411 -21.04 -6.38 -10.43
N PHE A 412 -21.03 -5.73 -9.27
CA PHE A 412 -21.27 -6.37 -7.98
C PHE A 412 -22.69 -6.94 -7.87
N ALA A 413 -23.72 -6.13 -8.16
CA ALA A 413 -25.11 -6.57 -8.15
C ALA A 413 -25.40 -7.74 -9.13
N ARG A 414 -24.64 -7.84 -10.23
CA ARG A 414 -24.76 -8.95 -11.19
C ARG A 414 -24.36 -10.29 -10.56
N GLU A 415 -23.38 -10.31 -9.65
CA GLU A 415 -22.96 -11.54 -8.99
C GLU A 415 -24.06 -12.13 -8.11
N ILE A 416 -25.05 -11.31 -7.72
CA ILE A 416 -26.21 -11.69 -6.90
C ILE A 416 -27.38 -12.16 -7.78
N ASP A 417 -27.86 -11.35 -8.71
CA ASP A 417 -28.94 -11.72 -9.64
C ASP A 417 -28.75 -11.14 -11.05
N GLU A 418 -27.99 -11.86 -11.86
CA GLU A 418 -27.73 -11.53 -13.27
C GLU A 418 -29.03 -11.41 -14.11
N HIS A 419 -30.06 -12.20 -13.80
CA HIS A 419 -31.29 -12.21 -14.59
C HIS A 419 -32.17 -10.99 -14.31
N ALA A 420 -32.31 -10.60 -13.05
CA ALA A 420 -33.03 -9.40 -12.65
C ALA A 420 -32.33 -8.14 -13.19
N LEU A 421 -31.03 -8.02 -12.95
CA LEU A 421 -30.24 -6.87 -13.38
C LEU A 421 -30.17 -6.76 -14.91
N GLY A 422 -30.05 -7.90 -15.61
CA GLY A 422 -30.11 -7.93 -17.07
C GLY A 422 -31.43 -7.41 -17.64
N ARG A 423 -32.58 -7.71 -17.01
CA ARG A 423 -33.87 -7.13 -17.39
C ARG A 423 -33.91 -5.63 -17.14
N ALA A 424 -33.40 -5.18 -15.99
CA ALA A 424 -33.38 -3.77 -15.63
C ALA A 424 -32.54 -2.94 -16.60
N LEU A 425 -31.32 -3.40 -16.91
CA LEU A 425 -30.45 -2.74 -17.90
C LEU A 425 -31.08 -2.71 -19.30
N GLN A 426 -31.79 -3.78 -19.71
CA GLN A 426 -32.50 -3.79 -20.98
C GLN A 426 -33.61 -2.74 -21.03
N LYS A 427 -34.34 -2.54 -19.92
CA LYS A 427 -35.39 -1.52 -19.77
C LYS A 427 -34.80 -0.12 -19.72
N GLY A 428 -33.76 0.12 -18.93
CA GLY A 428 -33.02 1.37 -18.89
C GLY A 428 -32.50 1.79 -20.25
N ARG A 429 -31.89 0.86 -20.99
CA ARG A 429 -31.42 1.08 -22.36
C ARG A 429 -32.53 1.49 -23.34
N SER A 430 -33.76 1.00 -23.15
CA SER A 430 -34.89 1.40 -23.99
C SER A 430 -35.30 2.86 -23.77
N ARG A 431 -34.95 3.41 -22.60
CA ARG A 431 -35.24 4.79 -22.19
C ARG A 431 -34.07 5.73 -22.53
N ASN A 432 -32.83 5.33 -22.22
CA ASN A 432 -31.63 6.07 -22.58
C ASN A 432 -30.53 5.13 -23.13
N PRO A 433 -30.47 4.95 -24.46
CA PRO A 433 -29.48 4.09 -25.11
C PRO A 433 -28.05 4.62 -24.98
N GLU A 434 -27.85 5.93 -24.87
CA GLU A 434 -26.52 6.55 -24.83
C GLU A 434 -25.83 6.32 -23.46
N ALA A 435 -26.61 6.33 -22.38
CA ALA A 435 -26.12 6.08 -21.02
C ALA A 435 -25.80 4.60 -20.76
N LEU A 436 -26.60 3.67 -21.31
CA LEU A 436 -26.51 2.23 -21.00
C LEU A 436 -26.13 1.31 -22.18
N GLY A 437 -25.83 1.83 -23.38
CA GLY A 437 -25.14 1.04 -24.42
C GLY A 437 -25.12 1.54 -25.87
N VAL A 438 -23.90 1.64 -26.42
CA VAL A 438 -23.43 1.38 -27.81
C VAL A 438 -24.27 1.84 -29.01
N THR A 439 -23.64 2.66 -29.84
CA THR A 439 -24.02 2.96 -31.23
C THR A 439 -23.92 1.72 -32.16
N ASN A 440 -25.07 1.32 -32.71
CA ASN A 440 -25.28 0.45 -33.89
C ASN A 440 -24.73 -1.00 -33.87
N GLY A 441 -25.59 -1.92 -33.42
CA GLY A 441 -25.51 -3.35 -33.76
C GLY A 441 -26.80 -4.07 -33.35
N VAL A 442 -27.64 -4.41 -34.33
CA VAL A 442 -28.93 -5.11 -34.12
C VAL A 442 -28.67 -6.52 -33.59
N LEU A 443 -29.28 -6.89 -32.45
CA LEU A 443 -29.45 -8.29 -32.05
C LEU A 443 -30.89 -8.70 -32.31
N SER A 444 -31.07 -9.79 -33.06
CA SER A 444 -32.37 -10.37 -33.39
C SER A 444 -32.84 -11.31 -32.27
N GLN A 445 -34.13 -11.64 -32.30
CA GLN A 445 -34.88 -12.35 -31.27
C GLN A 445 -34.38 -13.79 -30.96
N GLU A 446 -33.38 -14.30 -31.68
CA GLU A 446 -32.82 -15.65 -31.50
C GLU A 446 -31.66 -15.72 -30.49
N ASP A 447 -31.07 -14.58 -30.09
CA ASP A 447 -29.94 -14.53 -29.13
C ASP A 447 -30.37 -14.58 -27.64
N LEU A 448 -31.67 -14.70 -27.36
CA LEU A 448 -32.25 -14.61 -26.01
C LEU A 448 -32.10 -15.89 -25.14
N GLY A 449 -31.47 -16.95 -25.65
CA GLY A 449 -31.42 -18.26 -25.00
C GLY A 449 -30.07 -18.67 -24.39
N SER A 450 -29.02 -17.87 -24.54
CA SER A 450 -27.66 -18.20 -24.07
C SER A 450 -27.10 -16.97 -23.36
N GLY A 451 -27.08 -16.98 -22.02
CA GLY A 451 -26.69 -15.87 -21.14
C GLY A 451 -25.29 -15.28 -21.38
N ILE A 452 -25.12 -14.56 -22.48
CA ILE A 452 -23.92 -13.84 -22.86
C ILE A 452 -24.36 -12.49 -23.42
N TRP A 453 -24.45 -11.49 -22.53
CA TRP A 453 -24.56 -10.11 -22.94
C TRP A 453 -23.17 -9.59 -23.31
N VAL A 454 -22.96 -9.31 -24.60
CA VAL A 454 -21.78 -8.62 -25.10
C VAL A 454 -22.16 -7.17 -25.35
N ILE A 455 -21.69 -6.26 -24.48
CA ILE A 455 -21.74 -4.81 -24.73
C ILE A 455 -20.43 -4.46 -25.44
N VAL A 456 -20.46 -4.19 -26.75
CA VAL A 456 -19.28 -3.73 -27.52
C VAL A 456 -19.43 -2.25 -27.85
N GLY A 457 -18.80 -1.34 -27.13
CA GLY A 457 -18.80 0.09 -27.48
C GLY A 457 -17.44 0.59 -27.96
N VAL A 458 -17.40 1.26 -29.12
CA VAL A 458 -16.29 2.14 -29.49
C VAL A 458 -16.83 3.53 -29.86
N ALA A 459 -16.13 4.54 -29.35
CA ALA A 459 -16.07 5.96 -29.73
C ALA A 459 -16.91 6.94 -28.89
N GLY A 460 -16.27 7.45 -27.82
CA GLY A 460 -16.63 8.68 -27.13
C GLY A 460 -16.27 8.64 -25.65
N GLY A 461 -15.04 9.02 -25.30
CA GLY A 461 -14.60 9.52 -23.98
C GLY A 461 -14.80 8.66 -22.70
N THR A 462 -16.02 8.25 -22.39
CA THR A 462 -16.46 7.74 -21.07
C THR A 462 -16.80 6.24 -21.07
N GLY A 463 -17.15 5.65 -22.22
CA GLY A 463 -17.54 4.23 -22.31
C GLY A 463 -16.40 3.19 -22.25
N LEU A 464 -15.14 3.59 -22.05
CA LEU A 464 -13.98 2.70 -22.08
C LEU A 464 -13.72 1.98 -20.74
N ALA A 465 -14.08 2.57 -19.60
CA ALA A 465 -13.83 2.00 -18.28
C ALA A 465 -14.65 0.71 -18.03
N ILE A 466 -15.95 0.76 -18.35
CA ILE A 466 -16.86 -0.38 -18.20
C ILE A 466 -16.47 -1.55 -19.13
N LEU A 467 -16.00 -1.26 -20.35
CA LEU A 467 -15.61 -2.29 -21.34
C LEU A 467 -14.34 -3.05 -20.93
N ALA A 468 -13.35 -2.37 -20.34
CA ALA A 468 -12.08 -3.00 -19.93
C ALA A 468 -12.27 -3.95 -18.74
N ILE A 469 -13.12 -3.58 -17.79
CA ILE A 469 -13.41 -4.38 -16.60
C ILE A 469 -14.24 -5.62 -16.96
N LEU A 470 -15.25 -5.48 -17.85
CA LEU A 470 -16.05 -6.61 -18.31
C LEU A 470 -15.24 -7.66 -19.08
N LEU A 471 -14.26 -7.23 -19.90
CA LEU A 471 -13.39 -8.13 -20.66
C LEU A 471 -12.41 -8.91 -19.75
N LEU A 472 -11.94 -8.32 -18.66
CA LEU A 472 -11.06 -8.97 -17.69
C LEU A 472 -11.78 -10.08 -16.92
N VAL A 473 -13.01 -9.83 -16.46
CA VAL A 473 -13.84 -10.82 -15.74
C VAL A 473 -14.26 -11.98 -16.66
N LEU A 474 -14.62 -11.69 -17.91
CA LEU A 474 -14.96 -12.72 -18.90
C LEU A 474 -13.78 -13.64 -19.24
N ASN A 475 -12.55 -13.12 -19.27
CA ASN A 475 -11.37 -13.93 -19.54
C ASN A 475 -11.03 -14.86 -18.36
N ARG A 476 -11.28 -14.41 -17.13
CA ARG A 476 -11.11 -15.21 -15.90
C ARG A 476 -12.12 -16.36 -15.83
N ASN A 477 -13.39 -16.11 -16.14
CA ASN A 477 -14.43 -17.14 -16.12
C ASN A 477 -14.27 -18.19 -17.24
N ARG A 478 -13.77 -17.80 -18.43
CA ARG A 478 -13.43 -18.78 -19.49
C ARG A 478 -12.25 -19.67 -19.12
N LYS A 479 -11.30 -19.16 -18.33
CA LYS A 479 -10.17 -19.95 -17.85
C LYS A 479 -10.62 -20.98 -16.81
N ASN A 480 -11.40 -20.56 -15.82
CA ASN A 480 -11.94 -21.43 -14.78
C ASN A 480 -12.88 -22.53 -15.34
N LYS A 481 -13.65 -22.23 -16.39
CA LYS A 481 -14.52 -23.22 -17.05
C LYS A 481 -13.73 -24.26 -17.86
N ARG A 482 -12.63 -23.86 -18.52
CA ARG A 482 -11.75 -24.82 -19.21
C ARG A 482 -10.99 -25.71 -18.23
N GLU A 483 -10.60 -25.18 -17.08
CA GLU A 483 -9.92 -25.95 -16.04
C GLU A 483 -10.85 -26.98 -15.41
N THR A 484 -12.12 -26.63 -15.14
CA THR A 484 -13.13 -27.58 -14.63
C THR A 484 -13.56 -28.62 -15.66
N GLU A 485 -13.67 -28.28 -16.95
CA GLU A 485 -13.98 -29.27 -18.01
C GLU A 485 -12.82 -30.24 -18.32
N LEU A 486 -11.56 -29.86 -18.01
CA LEU A 486 -10.37 -30.71 -18.10
C LEU A 486 -10.19 -31.63 -16.88
N GLU A 487 -10.81 -31.33 -15.74
CA GLU A 487 -10.80 -32.20 -14.56
C GLU A 487 -11.94 -33.24 -14.56
N THR A 488 -12.97 -33.05 -15.39
CA THR A 488 -14.12 -33.96 -15.48
C THR A 488 -14.18 -34.84 -16.74
N ASN A 489 -13.17 -34.80 -17.60
CA ASN A 489 -12.96 -35.72 -18.73
C ASN A 489 -11.65 -36.48 -18.58
#